data_AF-A0AAV1AU27-F1
#
_entry.id   AF-A0AAV1AU27-F1
#
_cell.length_a   1.000
_cell.length_b   1.000
_cell.length_c   1.000
_cell.angle_alpha   90.00
_cell.angle_beta   90.00
_cell.angle_gamma   90.00
#
_symmetry.space_group_name_H-M   'P 1'
#
loop_
_entity.id
_entity.type
_entity.pdbx_description
1 polymer ?
#
loop_
_entity_poly.entity_id
_entity_poly.type
_entity_poly.pdbx_seq_one_letter_code
_entity_poly.pdbx_strand_id
1 'polypeptide(L)'
;MLRNHKIVVELIFLCFKEKPNDADAFRLLGEVKYELKDYDGSVSAYRSSAKVSEDINFEVLRDLTNSLLVAKKPDEVVQLLLDCRDRLSSEDLSNKVDSSPTDSQKLDPIQVELLLGKAYSDWGHVGDAIAVYDQLISTHPDDFCGYLAKGIILKENKNIGDAERMFIQ
;
A
#
# COMPACT_ATOMS: atom_id res chain seq x y z
N MET A 1 21.22 -18.61 -4.35
CA MET A 1 20.43 -17.38 -4.12
C MET A 1 21.23 -16.11 -4.41
N LEU A 2 22.34 -15.82 -3.72
CA LEU A 2 23.17 -14.60 -3.91
C LEU A 2 23.66 -14.33 -5.35
N ARG A 3 23.94 -15.38 -6.15
CA ARG A 3 24.41 -15.25 -7.53
C ARG A 3 23.33 -14.68 -8.47
N ASN A 4 22.05 -14.93 -8.18
CA ASN A 4 20.93 -14.43 -8.98
C ASN A 4 20.69 -12.95 -8.69
N HIS A 5 20.69 -12.52 -7.42
CA HIS A 5 20.52 -11.11 -7.08
C HIS A 5 21.62 -10.23 -7.68
N LYS A 6 22.88 -10.69 -7.70
CA LYS A 6 23.98 -9.94 -8.30
C LYS A 6 23.78 -9.68 -9.80
N ILE A 7 23.29 -10.69 -10.53
CA ILE A 7 22.96 -10.58 -11.96
C ILE A 7 21.77 -9.63 -12.17
N VAL A 8 20.75 -9.70 -11.31
CA VAL A 8 19.56 -8.83 -11.40
C VAL A 8 19.93 -7.37 -11.13
N VAL A 9 20.76 -7.09 -10.11
CA VAL A 9 21.26 -5.73 -9.85
C VAL A 9 22.04 -5.19 -11.06
N GLU A 10 22.87 -6.02 -11.69
CA GLU A 10 23.65 -5.64 -12.87
C GLU A 10 22.76 -5.34 -14.09
N LEU A 11 21.69 -6.12 -14.29
CA LEU A 11 20.66 -5.86 -15.30
C LEU A 11 19.90 -4.55 -15.03
N ILE A 12 19.57 -4.26 -13.77
CA ILE A 12 18.91 -3.01 -13.36
C ILE A 12 19.83 -1.81 -13.65
N PHE A 13 21.13 -1.91 -13.35
CA PHE A 13 22.09 -0.86 -13.68
C PHE A 13 22.22 -0.62 -15.18
N LEU A 14 22.09 -1.67 -16.01
CA LEU A 14 22.03 -1.52 -17.46
C LEU A 14 20.75 -0.80 -17.89
N CYS A 15 19.61 -1.13 -17.29
CA CYS A 15 18.36 -0.40 -17.51
C CYS A 15 18.48 1.10 -17.18
N PHE A 16 19.12 1.46 -16.06
CA PHE A 16 19.35 2.88 -15.72
C PHE A 16 20.26 3.60 -16.71
N LYS A 17 21.19 2.91 -17.37
CA LYS A 17 22.02 3.52 -18.43
C LYS A 17 21.22 3.85 -19.68
N GLU A 18 20.28 2.98 -20.06
CA GLU A 18 19.43 3.15 -21.24
C GLU A 18 18.25 4.10 -20.97
N LYS A 19 17.64 4.00 -19.78
CA LYS A 19 16.50 4.80 -19.31
C LYS A 19 16.71 5.21 -17.86
N PRO A 20 17.34 6.36 -17.60
CA PRO A 20 17.67 6.80 -16.24
C PRO A 20 16.45 7.14 -15.36
N ASN A 21 15.26 7.22 -15.94
CA ASN A 21 14.03 7.59 -15.25
C ASN A 21 12.89 6.58 -15.51
N ASP A 22 13.21 5.29 -15.42
CA ASP A 22 12.23 4.22 -15.59
C ASP A 22 11.65 3.82 -14.22
N ALA A 23 10.34 4.04 -14.03
CA ALA A 23 9.65 3.73 -12.78
C ALA A 23 9.70 2.22 -12.45
N ASP A 24 9.67 1.36 -13.46
CA ASP A 24 9.77 -0.10 -13.28
C ASP A 24 11.18 -0.51 -12.84
N ALA A 25 12.22 0.14 -13.35
CA ALA A 25 13.59 -0.12 -12.90
C ALA A 25 13.77 0.20 -11.40
N PHE A 26 13.16 1.30 -10.92
CA PHE A 26 13.16 1.64 -9.51
C PHE A 26 12.32 0.67 -8.66
N ARG A 27 11.17 0.21 -9.17
CA ARG A 27 10.34 -0.80 -8.50
C ARG A 27 11.11 -2.11 -8.31
N LEU A 28 11.69 -2.64 -9.39
CA LEU A 28 12.50 -3.86 -9.35
C LEU A 28 13.73 -3.72 -8.44
N LEU A 29 14.34 -2.53 -8.39
CA LEU A 29 15.42 -2.25 -7.45
C LEU A 29 14.93 -2.34 -5.99
N GLY A 30 13.72 -1.85 -5.71
CA GLY A 30 13.06 -1.98 -4.41
C GLY A 30 12.90 -3.44 -4.00
N GLU A 31 12.32 -4.26 -4.88
CA GLU A 31 12.10 -5.70 -4.65
C GLU A 31 13.42 -6.43 -4.35
N VAL A 32 14.44 -6.19 -5.16
CA VAL A 32 15.75 -6.84 -4.97
C VAL A 32 16.38 -6.42 -3.65
N LYS A 33 16.27 -5.15 -3.25
CA LYS A 33 16.78 -4.67 -1.97
C LYS A 33 16.01 -5.23 -0.79
N TYR A 34 14.68 -5.37 -0.91
CA TYR A 34 13.84 -6.01 0.08
C TYR A 34 14.28 -7.47 0.32
N GLU A 35 14.50 -8.23 -0.76
CA GLU A 35 15.01 -9.62 -0.69
C GLU A 35 16.41 -9.69 -0.07
N LEU A 36 17.24 -8.68 -0.30
CA LEU A 36 18.56 -8.54 0.32
C LEU A 36 18.49 -8.06 1.78
N LYS A 37 17.30 -7.81 2.32
CA LYS A 37 17.03 -7.25 3.65
C LYS A 37 17.57 -5.83 3.85
N ASP A 38 17.90 -5.14 2.75
CA ASP A 38 18.18 -3.70 2.73
C ASP A 38 16.85 -2.95 2.67
N TYR A 39 16.11 -2.92 3.78
CA TYR A 39 14.76 -2.37 3.82
C TYR A 39 14.75 -0.85 3.63
N ASP A 40 15.70 -0.11 4.19
CA ASP A 40 15.82 1.34 3.97
C ASP A 40 16.15 1.67 2.50
N GLY A 41 17.02 0.86 1.89
CA GLY A 41 17.31 0.97 0.47
C GLY A 41 16.10 0.59 -0.40
N SER A 42 15.31 -0.40 0.01
CA SER A 42 14.05 -0.77 -0.63
C SER A 42 13.04 0.38 -0.63
N VAL A 43 12.82 0.98 0.55
CA VAL A 43 11.96 2.15 0.73
C VAL A 43 12.38 3.29 -0.19
N SER A 44 13.69 3.58 -0.25
CA SER A 44 14.23 4.65 -1.08
C SER A 44 14.00 4.40 -2.58
N ALA A 45 14.10 3.15 -3.02
CA ALA A 45 13.88 2.75 -4.40
C ALA A 45 12.39 2.83 -4.78
N TYR A 46 11.48 2.32 -3.94
CA TYR A 46 10.04 2.44 -4.18
C TYR A 46 9.55 3.90 -4.16
N ARG A 47 10.06 4.75 -3.27
CA ARG A 47 9.75 6.19 -3.30
C ARG A 47 10.21 6.85 -4.59
N SER A 48 11.36 6.43 -5.12
CA SER A 48 11.85 6.90 -6.42
C SER A 48 10.93 6.44 -7.54
N SER A 49 10.49 5.18 -7.53
CA SER A 49 9.50 4.65 -8.49
C SER A 49 8.22 5.48 -8.48
N ALA A 50 7.62 5.68 -7.30
CA ALA A 50 6.39 6.45 -7.12
C ALA A 50 6.50 7.93 -7.54
N LYS A 51 7.70 8.53 -7.42
CA LYS A 51 7.95 9.91 -7.84
C LYS A 51 8.05 10.05 -9.36
N VAL A 52 8.51 9.00 -10.03
CA VAL A 52 8.77 9.00 -11.48
C VAL A 52 7.50 8.69 -12.27
N SER A 53 6.61 7.85 -11.73
CA SER A 53 5.42 7.39 -12.45
C SER A 53 4.27 8.40 -12.53
N GLU A 54 4.36 9.56 -11.87
CA GLU A 54 3.28 10.57 -11.65
C GLU A 54 2.04 10.01 -10.91
N ASP A 55 1.60 8.80 -11.25
CA ASP A 55 0.61 7.98 -10.57
C ASP A 55 1.26 6.93 -9.67
N ILE A 56 0.72 6.74 -8.47
CA ILE A 56 1.14 5.67 -7.57
C ILE A 56 0.46 4.38 -8.00
N ASN A 57 1.22 3.38 -8.43
CA ASN A 57 0.70 2.03 -8.64
C ASN A 57 0.46 1.36 -7.28
N PHE A 58 -0.67 0.65 -7.13
CA PHE A 58 -1.01 -0.07 -5.90
C PHE A 58 0.07 -1.08 -5.49
N GLU A 59 0.68 -1.75 -6.46
CA GLU A 59 1.79 -2.69 -6.20
C GLU A 59 2.96 -2.00 -5.50
N VAL A 60 3.40 -0.85 -6.02
CA VAL A 60 4.47 -0.03 -5.42
C VAL A 60 4.05 0.48 -4.04
N LEU A 61 2.80 0.91 -3.86
CA LEU A 61 2.29 1.38 -2.57
C LEU A 61 2.31 0.27 -1.52
N ARG A 62 1.82 -0.92 -1.87
CA ARG A 62 1.79 -2.10 -1.01
C ARG A 62 3.21 -2.52 -0.63
N ASP A 63 4.12 -2.58 -1.59
CA ASP A 63 5.47 -3.09 -1.35
C ASP A 63 6.34 -2.06 -0.59
N LEU A 64 6.10 -0.76 -0.81
CA LEU A 64 6.64 0.32 0.01
C LEU A 64 6.11 0.23 1.46
N THR A 65 4.81 0.01 1.63
CA THR A 65 4.18 -0.19 2.95
C THR A 65 4.82 -1.36 3.68
N ASN A 66 4.94 -2.52 3.03
CA ASN A 66 5.60 -3.69 3.61
C ASN A 66 7.06 -3.41 3.98
N SER A 67 7.80 -2.70 3.12
CA SER A 67 9.20 -2.33 3.39
C SER A 67 9.33 -1.43 4.61
N LEU A 68 8.45 -0.43 4.77
CA LEU A 68 8.43 0.46 5.93
C LEU A 68 8.02 -0.25 7.22
N LEU A 69 7.04 -1.15 7.17
CA LEU A 69 6.62 -1.96 8.32
C LEU A 69 7.79 -2.84 8.82
N VAL A 70 8.50 -3.52 7.92
CA VAL A 70 9.66 -4.34 8.29
C VAL A 70 10.85 -3.47 8.75
N ALA A 71 10.98 -2.25 8.20
CA ALA A 71 11.93 -1.24 8.66
C ALA A 71 11.55 -0.60 10.02
N LYS A 72 10.43 -1.03 10.64
CA LYS A 72 9.91 -0.53 11.92
C LYS A 72 9.59 0.97 11.92
N LYS A 73 9.04 1.46 10.81
CA LYS A 73 8.61 2.85 10.60
C LYS A 73 7.09 2.93 10.33
N PRO A 74 6.24 2.45 11.25
CA PRO A 74 4.79 2.42 11.03
C PRO A 74 4.14 3.81 10.96
N ASP A 75 4.75 4.81 11.60
CA ASP A 75 4.32 6.21 11.51
C ASP A 75 4.46 6.75 10.08
N GLU A 76 5.57 6.46 9.40
CA GLU A 76 5.76 6.83 7.99
C GLU A 76 4.78 6.10 7.07
N VAL A 77 4.40 4.86 7.39
CA VAL A 77 3.37 4.11 6.63
C VAL A 77 2.02 4.80 6.72
N VAL A 78 1.59 5.14 7.94
CA VAL A 78 0.29 5.76 8.16
C VAL A 78 0.23 7.11 7.45
N GLN A 79 1.27 7.94 7.56
CA GLN A 79 1.33 9.22 6.84
C GLN A 79 1.24 9.02 5.32
N LEU A 80 2.01 8.08 4.76
CA LEU A 80 1.98 7.77 3.33
C LEU A 80 0.56 7.38 2.85
N LEU A 81 -0.13 6.54 3.62
CA LEU A 81 -1.47 6.05 3.26
C LEU A 81 -2.55 7.11 3.45
N LEU A 82 -2.41 8.00 4.44
CA LEU A 82 -3.27 9.17 4.60
C LEU A 82 -3.10 10.15 3.43
N ASP A 83 -1.85 10.44 3.02
CA ASP A 83 -1.58 11.27 1.85
C ASP A 83 -2.21 10.68 0.57
N CYS A 84 -2.15 9.35 0.41
CA CYS A 84 -2.78 8.66 -0.72
C CYS A 84 -4.30 8.79 -0.69
N ARG A 85 -4.92 8.62 0.50
CA ARG A 85 -6.36 8.82 0.70
C ARG A 85 -6.79 10.23 0.33
N ASP A 86 -6.07 11.24 0.81
CA ASP A 86 -6.40 12.65 0.58
C ASP A 86 -6.31 13.01 -0.90
N ARG A 87 -5.30 12.49 -1.60
CA ARG A 87 -5.18 12.62 -3.06
C ARG A 87 -6.38 12.02 -3.79
N LEU A 88 -6.78 10.79 -3.45
CA LEU A 88 -7.91 10.12 -4.09
C LEU A 88 -9.24 10.85 -3.86
N SER A 89 -9.45 11.33 -2.64
CA SER A 89 -10.62 12.16 -2.30
C SER A 89 -10.66 13.45 -3.13
N SER A 90 -9.50 14.10 -3.33
CA SER A 90 -9.40 15.31 -4.16
C SER A 90 -9.64 15.05 -5.66
N GLU A 91 -9.15 13.92 -6.17
CA GLU A 91 -9.36 13.51 -7.56
C GLU A 91 -10.84 13.19 -7.84
N ASP A 92 -11.53 12.53 -6.92
CA ASP A 92 -12.96 12.24 -7.05
C ASP A 92 -13.83 13.50 -7.02
N LEU A 93 -13.42 14.53 -6.27
CA LEU A 93 -14.07 15.84 -6.30
C LEU A 93 -13.85 16.57 -7.65
N SER A 94 -12.66 16.45 -8.24
CA SER A 94 -12.32 17.10 -9.51
C SER A 94 -12.96 16.43 -10.74
N ASN A 95 -13.01 15.09 -10.76
CA ASN A 95 -13.54 14.31 -11.88
C ASN A 95 -15.09 14.33 -11.96
N LYS A 96 -15.78 14.86 -10.94
CA LYS A 96 -17.23 15.13 -11.01
C LYS A 96 -17.60 16.31 -11.90
N VAL A 97 -16.62 17.11 -12.36
CA VAL A 97 -16.87 18.31 -13.18
C VAL A 97 -16.68 18.07 -14.68
N ASP A 98 -15.85 17.11 -15.11
CA ASP A 98 -15.68 16.75 -16.52
C ASP A 98 -15.44 15.24 -16.68
N SER A 99 -16.47 14.54 -17.17
CA SER A 99 -16.42 13.10 -17.39
C SER A 99 -15.68 12.74 -18.67
N SER A 100 -14.50 12.12 -18.56
CA SER A 100 -14.01 11.14 -19.53
C SER A 100 -13.37 9.95 -18.80
N PRO A 101 -13.70 8.70 -19.16
CA PRO A 101 -13.05 7.53 -18.60
C PRO A 101 -11.70 7.38 -19.30
N THR A 102 -10.63 7.82 -18.64
CA THR A 102 -9.29 7.44 -19.08
C THR A 102 -8.96 6.15 -18.34
N ASP A 103 -8.62 5.10 -19.08
CA ASP A 103 -8.17 3.77 -18.63
C ASP A 103 -6.84 3.82 -17.82
N SER A 104 -6.64 4.83 -16.97
CA SER A 104 -5.53 4.83 -16.03
C SER A 104 -5.84 3.85 -14.91
N GLN A 105 -4.86 3.07 -14.52
CA GLN A 105 -4.90 2.16 -13.37
C GLN A 105 -5.05 3.00 -12.09
N LYS A 106 -6.26 3.51 -11.86
CA LYS A 106 -6.59 4.36 -10.72
C LYS A 106 -6.49 3.50 -9.46
N LEU A 107 -5.74 3.97 -8.48
CA LEU A 107 -5.70 3.35 -7.16
C LEU A 107 -7.12 3.22 -6.64
N ASP A 108 -7.49 1.99 -6.29
CA ASP A 108 -8.78 1.70 -5.67
C ASP A 108 -8.78 2.23 -4.23
N PRO A 109 -9.67 3.17 -3.89
CA PRO A 109 -9.77 3.69 -2.53
C PRO A 109 -9.93 2.59 -1.49
N ILE A 110 -10.68 1.52 -1.79
CA ILE A 110 -10.91 0.40 -0.87
C ILE A 110 -9.58 -0.26 -0.50
N GLN A 111 -8.68 -0.44 -1.45
CA GLN A 111 -7.39 -1.08 -1.19
C GLN A 111 -6.46 -0.20 -0.34
N VAL A 112 -6.55 1.12 -0.47
CA VAL A 112 -5.82 2.07 0.39
C VAL A 112 -6.35 2.03 1.83
N GLU A 113 -7.68 2.01 2.00
CA GLU A 113 -8.33 1.87 3.30
C GLU A 113 -7.93 0.56 4.02
N LEU A 114 -7.91 -0.55 3.27
CA LEU A 114 -7.48 -1.86 3.78
C LEU A 114 -6.03 -1.85 4.25
N LEU A 115 -5.13 -1.24 3.47
CA LEU A 115 -3.72 -1.07 3.86
C LEU A 115 -3.58 -0.18 5.10
N LEU A 116 -4.35 0.91 5.20
CA LEU A 116 -4.27 1.83 6.32
C LEU A 116 -4.73 1.18 7.63
N GLY A 117 -5.86 0.48 7.60
CA GLY A 117 -6.33 -0.27 8.77
C GLY A 117 -5.32 -1.32 9.21
N LYS A 118 -4.69 -2.04 8.26
CA LYS A 118 -3.62 -2.99 8.56
C LYS A 118 -2.41 -2.31 9.18
N ALA A 119 -2.00 -1.16 8.64
CA ALA A 119 -0.86 -0.40 9.17
C ALA A 119 -1.09 0.07 10.61
N TYR A 120 -2.29 0.57 10.93
CA TYR A 120 -2.66 0.91 12.31
C TYR A 120 -2.63 -0.32 13.22
N SER A 121 -3.15 -1.46 12.76
CA SER A 121 -3.14 -2.70 13.55
C SER A 121 -1.71 -3.18 13.83
N ASP A 122 -0.85 -3.20 12.81
CA ASP A 122 0.57 -3.60 12.95
C ASP A 122 1.35 -2.63 13.85
N TRP A 123 0.94 -1.35 13.91
CA TRP A 123 1.47 -0.36 14.84
C TRP A 123 0.96 -0.54 16.29
N GLY A 124 -0.05 -1.39 16.51
CA GLY A 124 -0.69 -1.58 17.81
C GLY A 124 -1.85 -0.62 18.09
N HIS A 125 -2.21 0.20 17.11
CA HIS A 125 -3.32 1.16 17.13
C HIS A 125 -4.63 0.49 16.71
N VAL A 126 -5.03 -0.56 17.44
CA VAL A 126 -6.18 -1.40 17.10
C VAL A 126 -7.49 -0.60 17.02
N GLY A 127 -7.68 0.38 17.89
CA GLY A 127 -8.86 1.25 17.87
C GLY A 127 -8.96 2.07 16.57
N ASP A 128 -7.84 2.63 16.12
CA ASP A 128 -7.77 3.39 14.88
C ASP A 128 -7.99 2.48 13.66
N ALA A 129 -7.44 1.26 13.67
CA ALA A 129 -7.69 0.26 12.64
C ALA A 129 -9.18 -0.10 12.53
N ILE A 130 -9.85 -0.32 13.66
CA ILE A 130 -11.30 -0.60 13.70
C ILE A 130 -12.09 0.59 13.15
N ALA A 131 -11.73 1.82 13.53
CA ALA A 131 -12.41 3.02 13.04
C ALA A 131 -12.30 3.19 11.52
N VAL A 132 -11.11 2.89 10.95
CA VAL A 132 -10.90 2.87 9.49
C VAL A 132 -11.82 1.84 8.83
N TYR A 133 -11.90 0.61 9.34
CA TYR A 133 -12.75 -0.41 8.74
C TYR A 133 -14.25 -0.15 8.94
N ASP A 134 -14.65 0.46 10.05
CA ASP A 134 -16.04 0.89 10.26
C ASP A 134 -16.46 1.95 9.26
N GLN A 135 -15.59 2.91 8.97
CA GLN A 135 -15.84 3.89 7.92
C GLN A 135 -15.94 3.21 6.55
N LEU A 136 -15.02 2.30 6.24
CA LEU A 136 -15.01 1.55 4.97
C LEU A 136 -16.31 0.77 4.77
N ILE A 137 -16.73 0.02 5.79
CA ILE A 137 -18.00 -0.73 5.80
C ILE A 137 -19.19 0.22 5.61
N SER A 138 -19.20 1.37 6.28
CA SER A 138 -20.30 2.33 6.16
C SER A 138 -20.41 2.92 4.74
N THR A 139 -19.29 3.09 4.05
CA THR A 139 -19.25 3.62 2.67
C THR A 139 -19.46 2.55 1.60
N HIS A 140 -19.07 1.31 1.89
CA HIS A 140 -19.15 0.17 0.99
C HIS A 140 -19.78 -1.05 1.69
N PRO A 141 -21.07 -0.98 2.07
CA PRO A 141 -21.72 -2.02 2.87
C PRO A 141 -21.87 -3.36 2.13
N ASP A 142 -21.82 -3.35 0.80
CA ASP A 142 -21.89 -4.56 -0.04
C ASP A 142 -20.50 -5.20 -0.28
N ASP A 143 -19.42 -4.56 0.16
CA ASP A 143 -18.05 -5.09 0.01
C ASP A 143 -17.63 -5.87 1.26
N PHE A 144 -17.43 -7.17 1.10
CA PHE A 144 -17.02 -8.07 2.17
C PHE A 144 -15.62 -7.78 2.74
N CYS A 145 -14.74 -7.07 2.00
CA CYS A 145 -13.35 -6.87 2.40
C CYS A 145 -13.22 -6.10 3.72
N GLY A 146 -14.05 -5.08 3.93
CA GLY A 146 -14.06 -4.30 5.18
C GLY A 146 -14.44 -5.16 6.39
N TYR A 147 -15.49 -5.99 6.24
CA TYR A 147 -15.92 -6.94 7.27
C TYR A 147 -14.86 -8.00 7.55
N LEU A 148 -14.28 -8.58 6.50
CA LEU A 148 -13.21 -9.57 6.62
C LEU A 148 -12.01 -9.00 7.37
N ALA A 149 -11.53 -7.82 6.97
CA ALA A 149 -10.38 -7.16 7.60
C ALA A 149 -10.64 -6.84 9.07
N LYS A 150 -11.80 -6.24 9.39
CA LYS A 150 -12.21 -5.96 10.77
C LYS A 150 -12.33 -7.24 11.60
N GLY A 151 -12.94 -8.30 11.05
CA GLY A 151 -13.09 -9.58 11.71
C GLY A 151 -11.75 -10.24 12.07
N ILE A 152 -10.77 -10.20 11.16
CA ILE A 152 -9.42 -10.71 11.43
C ILE A 152 -8.77 -9.97 12.60
N ILE A 153 -8.80 -8.63 12.60
CA ILE A 153 -8.20 -7.82 13.66
C ILE A 153 -8.90 -8.04 15.01
N LEU A 154 -10.22 -8.13 15.04
CA LEU A 154 -10.97 -8.43 16.26
C LEU A 154 -10.59 -9.81 16.83
N LYS A 155 -10.43 -10.81 15.96
CA LYS A 155 -10.03 -12.16 16.35
C LYS A 155 -8.60 -12.18 16.92
N GLU A 156 -7.66 -11.51 16.26
CA GLU A 156 -6.28 -11.37 16.74
C GLU A 156 -6.22 -10.69 18.11
N ASN A 157 -7.10 -9.71 18.35
CA ASN A 157 -7.25 -9.01 19.62
C ASN A 157 -8.17 -9.74 20.62
N LYS A 158 -8.42 -11.04 20.42
CA LYS A 158 -9.19 -11.92 21.31
C LYS A 158 -10.65 -11.52 21.51
N ASN A 159 -11.19 -10.63 20.67
CA ASN A 159 -12.59 -10.26 20.64
C ASN A 159 -13.36 -11.17 19.66
N ILE A 160 -13.45 -12.45 20.02
CA ILE A 160 -13.97 -13.49 19.14
C ILE A 160 -15.45 -13.28 18.79
N GLY A 161 -16.26 -12.83 19.75
CA GLY A 161 -17.70 -12.63 19.54
C GLY A 161 -18.01 -11.52 18.54
N ASP A 162 -17.26 -10.41 18.58
CA ASP A 162 -17.39 -9.36 17.56
C ASP A 162 -16.83 -9.82 16.20
N ALA A 163 -15.75 -10.60 16.19
CA ALA A 163 -15.18 -11.14 14.95
C ALA A 163 -16.16 -12.06 14.20
N GLU A 164 -16.84 -12.97 14.91
CA GLU A 164 -17.82 -13.89 14.31
C GLU A 164 -18.97 -13.14 13.65
N ARG A 165 -19.42 -12.02 14.22
CA ARG A 165 -20.45 -11.17 13.61
C ARG A 165 -20.02 -10.57 12.27
N MET A 166 -18.73 -10.28 12.11
CA MET A 166 -18.20 -9.74 10.86
C MET A 166 -18.09 -10.81 9.77
N PHE A 167 -17.77 -12.06 10.12
CA PHE A 167 -17.61 -13.15 9.13
C PHE A 167 -18.92 -13.69 8.55
N ILE A 168 -20.06 -13.21 9.03
CA ILE A 168 -21.40 -13.61 8.56
C ILE A 168 -22.15 -12.48 7.85
N GLN A 169 -21.52 -11.33 7.66
CA GLN A 169 -22.02 -10.26 6.77
C GLN A 169 -21.63 -10.62 5.33
#